data_AF-A0A3B0PPV4-F1
#
_entry.id   AF-A0A3B0PPV4-F1
#
_cell.length_a   1.000
_cell.length_b   1.000
_cell.length_c   1.000
_cell.angle_alpha   90.00
_cell.angle_beta   90.00
_cell.angle_gamma   90.00
#
_symmetry.space_group_name_H-M   'P 1'
#
loop_
_entity.id
_entity.type
_entity.pdbx_description
1 polymer ?
#
loop_
_entity_poly.entity_id
_entity_poly.type
_entity_poly.pdbx_seq_one_letter_code
_entity_poly.pdbx_strand_id
1 'polypeptide(L)' 'MNYKDKYKLAAFDVDGTLLVPGDLVFSKNIKNMFLELKKNNVITTLATAREFASINNFLEQLNPDYFIGANGSFVW' A
#
# COMPACT_ATOMS: atom_id res chain seq x y z
N MET A 1 6.42 24.97 9.33
CA MET A 1 5.16 24.22 9.20
C MET A 1 5.46 22.74 9.36
N ASN A 2 4.69 22.01 10.17
CA ASN A 2 4.86 20.57 10.35
C ASN A 2 4.21 19.85 9.15
N TYR A 3 4.99 19.10 8.37
CA TYR A 3 4.51 18.46 7.14
C TYR A 3 3.49 17.34 7.39
N LYS A 4 3.43 16.81 8.62
CA LYS A 4 2.52 15.73 9.01
C LYS A 4 1.05 16.06 8.81
N ASP A 5 0.65 17.33 8.93
CA ASP A 5 -0.75 17.71 8.80
C ASP A 5 -1.18 17.96 7.35
N LYS A 6 -0.23 18.06 6.42
CA LYS A 6 -0.50 18.43 5.02
C LYS A 6 -0.93 17.24 4.16
N TYR A 7 -0.38 16.07 4.40
CA TYR A 7 -0.65 14.88 3.58
C TYR A 7 -1.70 14.01 4.25
N LYS A 8 -2.76 13.67 3.50
CA LYS A 8 -3.89 12.89 4.01
C LYS A 8 -3.97 11.49 3.41
N LEU A 9 -3.28 11.25 2.30
CA LEU A 9 -3.30 9.99 1.58
C LEU A 9 -1.91 9.70 1.01
N ALA A 10 -1.49 8.44 1.09
CA ALA A 10 -0.32 7.90 0.43
C ALA A 10 -0.72 6.67 -0.41
N ALA A 11 -0.52 6.78 -1.73
CA ALA A 11 -0.76 5.71 -2.68
C ALA A 11 0.58 5.10 -3.11
N PHE A 12 0.65 3.77 -3.10
CA PHE A 12 1.88 3.04 -3.41
C PHE A 12 1.65 2.02 -4.51
N ASP A 13 2.50 2.05 -5.52
CA ASP A 13 2.71 0.89 -6.38
C ASP A 13 3.41 -0.25 -5.61
N VAL A 14 3.31 -1.48 -6.11
CA VAL A 14 3.79 -2.68 -5.44
C VAL A 14 5.09 -3.19 -6.06
N ASP A 15 5.01 -3.73 -7.29
CA ASP A 15 6.11 -4.47 -7.91
C ASP A 15 7.22 -3.54 -8.39
N GLY A 16 8.44 -3.72 -7.90
CA GLY A 16 9.56 -2.82 -8.18
C GLY A 16 9.54 -1.51 -7.39
N THR A 17 8.49 -1.28 -6.58
CA THR A 17 8.35 -0.10 -5.72
C THR A 17 8.47 -0.47 -4.23
N LEU A 18 7.49 -1.21 -3.69
CA LEU A 18 7.49 -1.69 -2.30
C LEU A 18 8.08 -3.10 -2.16
N LEU A 19 7.96 -3.89 -3.22
CA LEU A 19 8.31 -5.30 -3.26
C LEU A 19 9.31 -5.54 -4.39
N VAL A 20 10.37 -6.28 -4.09
CA VAL A 20 11.32 -6.71 -5.12
C VAL A 20 10.59 -7.65 -6.08
N PRO A 21 10.74 -7.49 -7.40
CA PRO A 21 10.06 -8.36 -8.36
C PRO A 21 10.35 -9.85 -8.09
N GLY A 22 9.28 -10.64 -7.97
CA GLY A 22 9.36 -12.08 -7.67
C GLY A 22 9.19 -12.44 -6.19
N ASP A 23 9.31 -11.49 -5.28
CA ASP A 23 9.01 -11.71 -3.85
C ASP A 23 7.49 -11.72 -3.60
N LEU A 24 7.09 -12.36 -2.49
CA LEU A 24 5.69 -12.40 -2.02
C LEU A 24 5.52 -11.86 -0.59
N VAL A 25 6.61 -11.40 0.02
CA VAL A 25 6.63 -10.99 1.43
C VAL A 25 7.26 -9.61 1.56
N PHE A 26 6.52 -8.67 2.13
CA PHE A 26 7.05 -7.34 2.41
C PHE A 26 8.01 -7.36 3.59
N SER A 27 9.07 -6.55 3.51
CA SER A 27 10.02 -6.39 4.61
C SER A 27 9.35 -5.81 5.86
N LYS A 28 9.97 -6.05 7.02
CA LYS A 28 9.51 -5.49 8.30
C LYS A 28 9.41 -3.96 8.27
N ASN A 29 10.32 -3.29 7.56
CA ASN A 29 10.33 -1.83 7.48
C ASN A 29 9.14 -1.30 6.69
N ILE A 30 8.74 -1.95 5.59
CA ILE A 30 7.54 -1.56 4.84
C ILE A 30 6.29 -1.76 5.69
N LYS A 31 6.16 -2.89 6.38
CA LYS A 31 5.04 -3.14 7.31
C LYS A 31 4.95 -2.06 8.40
N ASN A 32 6.10 -1.70 8.99
CA ASN A 32 6.17 -0.63 9.99
C ASN A 32 5.80 0.76 9.40
N MET A 33 6.17 1.04 8.16
CA MET A 33 5.81 2.29 7.48
C MET A 33 4.29 2.43 7.35
N PHE A 34 3.58 1.38 6.91
CA PHE A 34 2.12 1.40 6.82
C PHE A 34 1.47 1.62 8.18
N LEU A 35 1.95 0.94 9.23
CA LEU A 35 1.48 1.14 10.60
C LEU A 35 1.69 2.59 11.08
N GLU A 36 2.83 3.20 10.77
CA GLU A 36 3.13 4.57 11.19
C GLU A 36 2.27 5.59 10.42
N LEU A 37 2.06 5.41 9.12
CA LEU A 37 1.17 6.27 8.33
C LEU A 37 -0.25 6.27 8.91
N LYS A 38 -0.79 5.08 9.23
CA LYS A 38 -2.11 4.94 9.85
C LYS A 38 -2.20 5.63 11.21
N LYS A 39 -1.17 5.49 12.06
CA LYS A 39 -1.10 6.20 13.37
C LYS A 39 -1.09 7.73 13.22
N ASN A 40 -0.55 8.24 12.11
CA ASN A 40 -0.52 9.68 11.84
C ASN A 40 -1.74 10.15 11.01
N ASN A 41 -2.83 9.36 10.96
CA ASN A 41 -4.06 9.67 10.22
C ASN A 41 -3.83 9.92 8.72
N VAL A 42 -2.86 9.22 8.13
CA VAL A 42 -2.64 9.21 6.69
C VAL A 42 -3.28 7.94 6.12
N ILE A 43 -4.25 8.11 5.23
CA ILE A 43 -4.89 7.01 4.51
C ILE A 43 -3.85 6.33 3.62
N THR A 44 -3.82 5.01 3.62
CA THR A 44 -2.91 4.23 2.78
C THR A 44 -3.70 3.45 1.73
N THR A 45 -3.22 3.47 0.49
CA THR A 45 -3.77 2.65 -0.60
C THR A 45 -2.67 1.98 -1.39
N LEU A 46 -2.90 0.74 -1.80
CA LEU A 46 -2.10 0.11 -2.85
C LEU A 46 -2.71 0.47 -4.21
N ALA A 47 -1.88 0.82 -5.18
CA ALA A 47 -2.29 1.17 -6.54
C ALA A 47 -1.39 0.43 -7.54
N THR A 48 -1.87 -0.71 -8.05
CA THR A 48 -1.04 -1.67 -8.78
C THR A 48 -1.75 -2.27 -10.00
N ALA A 49 -0.95 -2.78 -10.93
CA ALA A 49 -1.42 -3.57 -12.07
C ALA A 49 -2.02 -4.92 -11.65
N ARG A 50 -1.69 -5.45 -10.47
CA ARG A 50 -2.21 -6.72 -9.98
C ARG A 50 -3.74 -6.71 -9.84
N GLU A 51 -4.36 -7.81 -10.23
CA GLU A 51 -5.78 -8.07 -10.05
C GLU A 51 -6.13 -8.55 -8.63
N PHE A 52 -7.42 -8.50 -8.29
CA PHE A 52 -7.91 -8.84 -6.94
C PHE A 52 -7.52 -10.26 -6.50
N ALA A 53 -7.50 -11.23 -7.42
CA ALA A 53 -7.18 -12.62 -7.11
C ALA A 53 -5.74 -12.82 -6.59
N SER A 54 -4.78 -11.99 -7.03
CA SER A 54 -3.37 -12.13 -6.67
C SER A 54 -2.91 -11.18 -5.56
N ILE A 55 -3.75 -10.22 -5.16
CA ILE A 55 -3.36 -9.19 -4.17
C ILE A 55 -3.71 -9.55 -2.71
N ASN A 56 -4.56 -10.55 -2.46
CA ASN A 56 -5.12 -10.78 -1.11
C ASN A 56 -4.04 -10.96 -0.02
N ASN A 57 -3.00 -11.75 -0.29
CA ASN A 57 -1.86 -11.92 0.62
C ASN A 57 -1.14 -10.59 0.93
N PHE A 58 -1.15 -9.63 -0.01
CA PHE A 58 -0.49 -8.34 0.19
C PHE A 58 -1.36 -7.40 1.02
N LEU A 59 -2.67 -7.44 0.81
CA LEU A 59 -3.65 -6.72 1.63
C LEU A 59 -3.60 -7.19 3.08
N GLU A 60 -3.50 -8.49 3.33
CA GLU A 60 -3.35 -9.04 4.69
C GLU A 60 -2.04 -8.60 5.36
N GLN A 61 -0.95 -8.54 4.60
CA GLN A 61 0.37 -8.18 5.13
C GLN A 61 0.52 -6.70 5.48
N LEU A 62 -0.09 -5.80 4.70
CA LEU A 62 0.06 -4.35 4.84
C LEU A 62 -1.16 -3.66 5.45
N ASN A 63 -2.33 -4.30 5.36
CA ASN A 63 -3.64 -3.80 5.81
C ASN A 63 -3.91 -2.34 5.38
N PRO A 64 -3.79 -2.02 4.08
CA PRO A 64 -4.11 -0.69 3.57
C PRO A 64 -5.60 -0.39 3.73
N ASP A 65 -5.96 0.89 3.71
CA ASP A 65 -7.36 1.31 3.86
C ASP A 65 -8.16 1.13 2.55
N TYR A 66 -7.48 1.18 1.40
CA TYR A 66 -8.06 0.96 0.07
C TYR A 66 -7.12 0.20 -0.86
N PHE A 67 -7.66 -0.27 -1.98
CA PHE A 67 -6.92 -0.92 -3.06
C PHE A 67 -7.41 -0.46 -4.44
N ILE A 68 -6.48 -0.07 -5.29
CA ILE A 68 -6.69 0.22 -6.71
C ILE A 68 -5.96 -0.87 -7.50
N GLY A 69 -6.73 -1.74 -8.13
CA GLY A 69 -6.24 -2.92 -8.83
C GLY A 69 -6.41 -2.87 -10.34
N ALA A 70 -5.88 -3.88 -11.02
CA ALA A 70 -5.98 -4.03 -12.48
C ALA A 70 -5.62 -2.75 -13.23
N ASN A 71 -4.54 -2.09 -12.79
CA ASN A 71 -4.03 -0.85 -13.34
C ASN A 71 -5.06 0.30 -13.34
N GLY A 72 -5.84 0.40 -12.26
CA GLY A 72 -6.87 1.43 -12.09
C GLY A 72 -8.26 1.04 -12.59
N SER A 73 -8.43 -0.15 -13.15
CA SER A 73 -9.72 -0.63 -13.66
C SER A 73 -10.69 -1.06 -12.55
N PHE A 74 -10.19 -1.23 -11.32
CA PHE A 74 -10.96 -1.67 -10.16
C PHE A 74 -10.53 -0.92 -8.90
N VAL A 75 -11.50 -0.59 -8.04
CA VAL A 75 -11.27 0.05 -6.74
C VAL A 75 -12.08 -0.68 -5.66
N TRP A 76 -11.43 -1.00 -4.55
CA TRP A 76 -12.00 -1.59 -3.33
C TRP A 76 -11.68 -0.72 -2.11
#